data_AF-A0A822HL89-F1
#
_entry.id   AF-A0A822HL89-F1
#
_cell.length_a   1.000
_cell.length_b   1.000
_cell.length_c   1.000
_cell.angle_alpha   90.00
_cell.angle_beta   90.00
_cell.angle_gamma   90.00
#
_symmetry.space_group_name_H-M   'P 1'
#
loop_
_entity.id
_entity.type
_entity.pdbx_description
1 polymer ?
#
loop_
_entity_poly.entity_id
_entity_poly.type
_entity_poly.pdbx_seq_one_letter_code
_entity_poly.pdbx_strand_id
1 'polypeptide(L)'
;METMYDDDGKLVYLYRIIDGLCTRSQAFSAALTVGLSDSVVRRANELLNKIENNQVLHPIRNFTDMEEMVDLVEKAVQVNVNDNNQITQFFQYLRHMIYKHISRNKNE
;
A
#
# COMPACT_ATOMS: atom_id res chain seq x y z
N MET A 1 12.47 -20.50 18.48
CA MET A 1 11.15 -21.02 18.90
C MET A 1 10.82 -22.17 17.97
N GLU A 2 10.65 -23.38 18.51
CA GLU A 2 10.33 -24.57 17.70
C GLU A 2 8.82 -24.65 17.44
N THR A 3 8.46 -24.96 16.20
CA THR A 3 7.06 -25.14 15.79
C THR A 3 6.93 -26.34 14.88
N MET A 4 5.82 -27.04 15.00
CA MET A 4 5.46 -28.16 14.15
C MET A 4 4.05 -27.95 13.59
N TYR A 5 3.75 -28.61 12.48
CA TYR A 5 2.38 -28.76 12.01
C TYR A 5 1.87 -30.12 12.49
N ASP A 6 0.67 -30.16 13.06
CA ASP A 6 0.01 -31.43 13.41
C ASP A 6 -0.54 -32.13 12.15
N ASP A 7 -1.08 -33.33 12.32
CA ASP A 7 -1.67 -34.13 11.24
C ASP A 7 -2.88 -33.44 10.57
N ASP A 8 -3.49 -32.46 11.24
CA ASP A 8 -4.57 -31.62 10.72
C ASP A 8 -4.05 -30.34 10.02
N GLY A 9 -2.74 -30.15 9.94
CA GLY A 9 -2.11 -28.96 9.36
C GLY A 9 -2.16 -27.71 10.24
N LYS A 10 -2.43 -27.83 11.54
CA LYS A 10 -2.44 -26.72 12.49
C LYS A 10 -1.05 -26.44 13.03
N LEU A 11 -0.73 -25.15 13.19
CA LEU A 11 0.54 -24.73 13.77
C LEU A 11 0.54 -24.95 15.29
N VAL A 12 1.50 -25.73 15.78
CA VAL A 12 1.71 -26.00 17.21
C VAL A 12 3.02 -25.37 17.67
N TYR A 13 2.94 -24.58 18.73
CA TYR A 13 4.10 -23.98 19.39
C TYR A 13 4.62 -24.92 20.50
N LEU A 14 5.86 -25.38 20.35
CA LEU A 14 6.50 -26.25 21.35
C LEU A 14 7.15 -25.46 22.50
N TYR A 15 7.12 -24.12 22.43
CA TYR A 15 7.68 -23.16 23.40
C TYR A 15 9.14 -23.41 23.82
N ARG A 16 9.86 -24.25 23.07
CA ARG A 16 11.28 -24.51 23.28
C ARG A 16 12.12 -23.35 22.76
N ILE A 17 13.03 -22.88 23.59
CA ILE A 17 14.07 -21.93 23.21
C ILE A 17 15.15 -22.71 22.45
N ILE A 18 15.50 -22.23 21.26
CA ILE A 18 16.54 -22.79 20.40
C ILE A 18 17.49 -21.65 20.06
N ASP A 19 18.79 -21.91 20.10
CA ASP A 19 19.81 -20.96 19.67
C ASP A 19 19.76 -20.76 18.15
N GLY A 20 19.78 -19.50 17.72
CA GLY A 20 19.75 -19.12 16.31
C GLY A 20 18.66 -18.09 15.99
N LEU A 21 18.64 -17.67 14.73
CA LEU A 21 17.65 -16.74 14.21
C LEU A 21 16.46 -17.51 13.64
N CYS A 22 15.24 -17.02 13.88
CA CYS A 22 14.07 -17.51 13.16
C CYS A 22 14.20 -17.11 11.69
N THR A 23 14.08 -18.09 10.79
CA THR A 23 14.22 -17.89 9.34
C THR A 23 13.07 -17.09 8.72
N ARG A 24 11.86 -17.15 9.28
CA ARG A 24 10.70 -16.38 8.79
C ARG A 24 9.68 -16.13 9.89
N SER A 25 8.91 -15.04 9.75
CA SER A 25 7.79 -14.74 10.63
C SER A 25 6.68 -15.80 10.52
N GLN A 26 6.19 -16.27 11.67
CA GLN A 26 5.06 -17.20 11.75
C GLN A 26 3.74 -16.51 12.09
N ALA A 27 3.74 -15.18 12.16
CA ALA A 27 2.57 -14.39 12.53
C ALA A 27 1.39 -14.58 11.55
N PHE A 28 1.65 -14.92 10.28
CA PHE A 28 0.60 -15.15 9.29
C PHE A 28 -0.22 -16.42 9.57
N SER A 29 0.46 -17.53 9.92
CA SER A 29 -0.21 -18.78 10.27
C SER A 29 -1.04 -18.62 11.55
N ALA A 30 -0.53 -17.85 12.53
CA ALA A 30 -1.29 -17.49 13.71
C ALA A 30 -2.52 -16.61 13.38
N ALA A 31 -2.38 -15.64 12.48
CA ALA A 31 -3.48 -14.77 12.03
C ALA A 31 -4.63 -15.56 11.38
N LEU A 32 -4.31 -16.53 10.52
CA LEU A 32 -5.32 -17.41 9.92
C LEU A 32 -6.05 -18.25 10.97
N THR A 33 -5.33 -18.73 11.99
CA THR A 33 -5.89 -19.56 13.06
C THR A 33 -6.90 -18.78 13.92
N VAL A 34 -6.73 -17.47 14.07
CA VAL A 34 -7.68 -16.59 14.79
C VAL A 34 -8.81 -16.06 13.89
N GLY A 35 -8.91 -16.54 12.65
CA GLY A 35 -10.00 -16.20 11.74
C GLY A 35 -9.84 -14.86 11.04
N LEU A 36 -8.62 -14.30 10.91
CA LEU A 36 -8.42 -13.17 10.01
C LEU A 36 -8.73 -13.58 8.57
N SER A 37 -9.32 -12.65 7.81
CA SER A 37 -9.58 -12.86 6.39
C SER A 37 -8.30 -13.17 5.61
N ASP A 38 -8.36 -14.23 4.79
CA ASP A 38 -7.29 -14.62 3.85
C ASP A 38 -6.82 -13.44 3.00
N SER A 39 -7.74 -12.56 2.59
CA SER A 39 -7.40 -11.39 1.79
C SER A 39 -6.47 -10.42 2.52
N VAL A 40 -6.66 -10.25 3.83
CA VAL A 40 -5.85 -9.38 4.69
C VAL A 40 -4.49 -10.01 4.95
N VAL A 41 -4.48 -11.30 5.33
CA VAL A 41 -3.23 -12.05 5.58
C VAL A 41 -2.36 -12.10 4.32
N ARG A 42 -2.96 -12.39 3.16
CA ARG A 42 -2.27 -12.38 1.86
C ARG A 42 -1.66 -11.01 1.55
N ARG A 43 -2.43 -9.94 1.74
CA ARG A 43 -1.94 -8.57 1.48
C ARG A 43 -0.78 -8.19 2.41
N ALA A 44 -0.86 -8.54 3.68
CA ALA A 44 0.22 -8.30 4.62
C ALA A 44 1.51 -9.05 4.23
N ASN A 45 1.38 -10.31 3.75
CA ASN A 45 2.51 -11.09 3.26
C ASN A 45 3.13 -10.50 1.98
N GLU A 46 2.30 -10.00 1.05
CA GLU A 46 2.79 -9.26 -0.11
C GLU A 46 3.61 -8.05 0.30
N LEU A 47 3.11 -7.23 1.24
CA LEU A 47 3.83 -6.04 1.72
C LEU A 47 5.13 -6.40 2.43
N LEU A 48 5.15 -7.46 3.24
CA LEU A 48 6.37 -7.95 3.88
C LEU A 48 7.42 -8.34 2.83
N ASN A 49 7.04 -9.12 1.81
CA ASN A 49 7.95 -9.52 0.75
C ASN A 49 8.50 -8.29 0.00
N LYS A 50 7.70 -7.23 -0.17
CA LYS A 50 8.18 -5.97 -0.75
C LYS A 50 9.24 -5.30 0.13
N ILE A 51 9.01 -5.21 1.44
CA ILE A 51 9.98 -4.65 2.40
C ILE A 51 11.28 -5.48 2.39
N GLU A 52 11.19 -6.81 2.47
CA GLU A 52 12.36 -7.70 2.48
C GLU A 52 13.20 -7.57 1.20
N ASN A 53 12.57 -7.25 0.07
CA ASN A 53 13.24 -7.00 -1.21
C ASN A 53 13.67 -5.52 -1.39
N ASN A 54 13.71 -4.72 -0.32
CA ASN A 54 14.00 -3.27 -0.36
C ASN A 54 13.13 -2.49 -1.35
N GLN A 55 11.92 -2.97 -1.64
CA GLN A 55 10.98 -2.23 -2.47
C GLN A 55 10.33 -1.16 -1.60
N VAL A 56 10.32 0.07 -2.10
CA VAL A 56 9.61 1.18 -1.45
C VAL A 56 8.14 0.79 -1.38
N LEU A 57 7.67 0.56 -0.15
CA LEU A 57 6.24 0.60 0.10
C LEU A 57 5.84 2.06 -0.07
N HIS A 58 5.29 2.41 -1.23
CA HIS A 58 4.57 3.67 -1.32
C HIS A 58 3.55 3.64 -0.18
N PRO A 59 3.53 4.67 0.69
CA PRO A 59 2.48 4.83 1.67
C PRO A 59 1.14 4.58 0.98
N ILE A 60 0.17 4.03 1.71
CA ILE A 60 -1.23 4.09 1.26
C ILE A 60 -1.49 5.57 1.00
N ARG A 61 -1.45 5.95 -0.29
CA ARG A 61 -1.45 7.29 -0.90
C ARG A 61 -1.24 8.43 0.09
N ASN A 62 -0.08 9.09 -0.02
CA ASN A 62 0.22 10.33 0.69
C ASN A 62 -1.04 11.21 0.79
N PHE A 63 -1.39 11.65 1.99
CA PHE A 63 -2.51 12.57 2.19
C PHE A 63 -2.44 13.79 1.24
N THR A 64 -1.22 14.21 0.89
CA THR A 64 -0.93 15.26 -0.10
C THR A 64 -1.44 14.92 -1.51
N ASP A 65 -1.35 13.66 -1.95
CA ASP A 65 -1.87 13.25 -3.27
C ASP A 65 -3.40 13.20 -3.27
N MET A 66 -4.02 12.97 -2.10
CA MET A 66 -5.47 13.01 -1.93
C MET A 66 -5.98 14.45 -1.90
N GLU A 67 -5.32 15.37 -1.22
CA GLU A 67 -5.64 16.82 -1.26
C GLU A 67 -5.49 17.40 -2.67
N GLU A 68 -4.42 17.07 -3.39
CA GLU A 68 -4.22 17.50 -4.78
C GLU A 68 -5.31 16.95 -5.73
N MET A 69 -5.78 15.71 -5.48
CA MET A 69 -6.91 15.12 -6.21
C MET A 69 -8.24 15.79 -5.88
N VAL A 70 -8.49 16.15 -4.62
CA VAL A 70 -9.71 16.86 -4.21
C VAL A 70 -9.76 18.26 -4.83
N ASP A 71 -8.67 19.03 -4.80
CA ASP A 71 -8.59 20.34 -5.45
C ASP A 71 -8.84 20.25 -6.96
N LEU A 72 -8.37 19.18 -7.60
CA LEU A 72 -8.64 18.95 -9.02
C LEU A 72 -10.13 18.72 -9.29
N VAL A 73 -10.79 17.89 -8.48
CA VAL A 73 -12.22 17.61 -8.62
C VAL A 73 -13.05 18.87 -8.36
N GLU A 74 -12.72 19.65 -7.33
CA GLU A 74 -13.39 20.92 -7.04
C GLU A 74 -13.27 21.91 -8.20
N LYS A 75 -12.06 22.07 -8.77
CA LYS A 75 -11.85 22.92 -9.93
C LYS A 75 -12.62 22.43 -11.15
N ALA A 76 -12.67 21.12 -11.39
CA ALA A 76 -13.40 20.54 -12.52
C ALA A 76 -14.90 20.84 -12.45
N VAL A 77 -15.49 20.78 -11.25
CA VAL A 77 -16.91 21.09 -11.03
C VAL A 77 -17.23 22.57 -11.27
N GLN A 78 -16.26 23.45 -11.04
CA GLN A 78 -16.43 24.90 -11.21
C GLN A 78 -16.25 25.37 -12.67
N VAL A 79 -15.74 24.53 -13.58
CA VAL A 79 -15.55 24.90 -14.98
C VAL A 79 -16.90 25.02 -15.69
N ASN A 80 -17.20 26.21 -16.22
CA ASN A 80 -18.29 26.35 -17.17
C ASN A 80 -17.87 25.76 -18.52
N VAL A 81 -18.47 24.62 -18.89
CA VAL A 81 -18.19 23.91 -20.16
C VAL A 81 -18.58 24.68 -21.42
N ASN A 82 -19.30 25.79 -21.30
CA ASN A 82 -19.62 26.68 -22.41
C ASN A 82 -18.61 27.83 -22.57
N ASP A 83 -17.67 27.99 -21.64
CA ASP A 83 -16.61 29.01 -21.68
C ASP A 83 -15.26 28.37 -22.05
N ASN A 84 -14.88 28.51 -23.31
CA ASN A 84 -13.61 27.98 -23.84
C ASN A 84 -12.36 28.50 -23.10
N ASN A 85 -12.43 29.70 -22.50
CA ASN A 85 -11.31 30.25 -21.75
C ASN A 85 -11.14 29.49 -20.42
N GLN A 86 -12.24 29.20 -19.70
CA GLN A 86 -12.19 28.42 -18.46
C GLN A 86 -11.74 26.98 -18.71
N ILE A 87 -12.20 26.37 -19.80
CA ILE A 87 -11.76 25.03 -20.20
C ILE A 87 -10.25 25.01 -20.46
N THR A 88 -9.74 26.02 -21.19
CA THR A 88 -8.31 26.14 -21.48
C THR A 88 -7.48 26.32 -20.21
N GLN A 89 -7.95 27.16 -19.27
CA GLN A 89 -7.29 27.38 -17.98
C GLN A 89 -7.28 26.11 -17.13
N PHE A 90 -8.38 25.35 -17.11
CA PHE A 90 -8.44 24.07 -16.41
C PHE A 90 -7.47 23.04 -16.99
N PHE A 91 -7.37 22.93 -18.32
CA PHE A 91 -6.40 22.03 -18.94
C PHE A 91 -4.94 22.45 -18.68
N GLN A 92 -4.66 23.76 -18.61
CA GLN A 92 -3.34 24.25 -18.20
C GLN A 92 -3.02 23.88 -16.75
N TYR A 93 -4.00 24.01 -15.85
CA TYR A 93 -3.88 23.60 -14.45
C TYR A 93 -3.61 22.08 -14.34
N LEU A 94 -4.43 21.26 -15.00
CA LEU A 94 -4.25 19.80 -15.10
C LEU A 94 -2.85 19.43 -15.59
N ARG A 95 -2.41 20.08 -16.68
CA ARG A 95 -1.09 19.86 -17.27
C ARG A 95 0.01 20.15 -16.25
N HIS A 96 -0.04 21.29 -15.56
CA HIS A 96 0.93 21.65 -14.54
C HIS A 96 1.00 20.59 -13.42
N MET A 97 -0.16 20.12 -12.96
CA MET A 97 -0.26 19.12 -11.89
C MET A 97 0.36 17.78 -12.28
N ILE A 98 0.10 17.32 -13.52
CA ILE A 98 0.72 16.11 -14.09
C ILE A 98 2.25 16.24 -14.19
N TYR A 99 2.77 17.38 -14.68
CA TYR A 99 4.22 17.60 -14.77
C TYR A 99 4.90 17.64 -13.40
N LYS A 100 4.26 18.24 -12.40
CA LYS A 100 4.74 18.25 -11.01
C LYS A 100 4.87 16.81 -10.47
N HIS A 101 3.86 15.98 -10.73
CA HIS A 101 3.83 14.60 -10.26
C HIS A 101 4.87 13.71 -10.97
N ILE A 102 5.04 13.87 -12.30
CA ILE A 102 6.09 13.18 -13.06
C ILE A 102 7.50 13.60 -12.60
N SER A 103 7.69 14.88 -12.26
CA SER A 103 8.99 15.39 -11.78
C SER A 103 9.35 14.89 -10.40
N ARG A 104 8.36 14.73 -9.50
CA ARG A 104 8.56 14.12 -8.17
C ARG A 104 9.04 12.67 -8.29
N ASN A 105 8.39 11.87 -9.13
CA ASN A 105 8.72 10.46 -9.32
C ASN A 105 10.07 10.20 -10.03
N LYS A 106 10.75 11.22 -10.58
CA LYS A 106 12.08 11.08 -11.20
C LYS A 106 13.25 11.30 -10.22
N ASN A 107 12.96 11.86 -9.05
CA ASN A 107 13.97 12.21 -8.03
C ASN A 107 13.92 11.28 -6.80
N GLU A 108 13.08 10.24 -6.85
CA GLU A 108 12.99 9.14 -5.89
C GLU A 108 13.52 7.85 -6.53
#